data_AF-A0A0X3BKP3-F1
#
_entry.id   AF-A0A0X3BKP3-F1
#
_cell.length_a   1.000
_cell.length_b   1.000
_cell.length_c   1.000
_cell.angle_alpha   90.00
_cell.angle_beta   90.00
_cell.angle_gamma   90.00
#
_symmetry.space_group_name_H-M   'P 1'
#
loop_
_entity.id
_entity.type
_entity.pdbx_description
1 polymer ?
#
loop_
_entity_poly.entity_id
_entity_poly.type
_entity_poly.pdbx_seq_one_letter_code
_entity_poly.pdbx_strand_id
1 'polypeptide(L)'
;MILESVEGLYIPHATFFQAFDIFSVAVFTVEYLLRLWTCTANPDYANPVLGRLRYAATPLAIIDLLAILPFFLPMFIPLDLRIMRALRLLRVFRILKISRYSYALKLLGRVMKAQVHVIGVLIFILVLLVVITSSLMFFVEHDVQPDDLANIPTAMWWAVATLSTVGYGDVFPVTPLGKALGGLIALLGIGMFALPAGVLSSAFLAEVQKTDNSPQSRSPEEVVDLLERLALLREEGILTDEEVAVQKQRVLGDDG
;
A
#
# COMPACT_ATOMS: atom_id res chain seq x y z
N MET A 1 -3.58 10.09 -20.13
CA MET A 1 -4.65 10.39 -19.15
C MET A 1 -4.53 11.77 -18.53
N ILE A 2 -3.52 12.09 -17.71
CA ILE A 2 -3.42 13.42 -17.07
C ILE A 2 -3.20 14.54 -18.12
N LEU A 3 -2.31 14.32 -19.09
CA LEU A 3 -2.09 15.30 -20.18
C LEU A 3 -3.24 15.31 -21.20
N GLU A 4 -3.99 14.20 -21.31
CA GLU A 4 -5.14 14.10 -22.20
C GLU A 4 -6.39 14.81 -21.64
N SER A 5 -6.44 15.08 -20.33
CA SER A 5 -7.53 15.87 -19.75
C SER A 5 -7.38 17.37 -19.98
N VAL A 6 -6.23 17.82 -20.49
CA VAL A 6 -5.98 19.21 -20.86
C VAL A 6 -6.22 19.37 -22.36
N GLU A 7 -7.38 19.93 -22.73
CA GLU A 7 -7.81 20.05 -24.14
C GLU A 7 -6.76 20.74 -25.03
N GLY A 8 -6.10 21.78 -24.52
CA GLY A 8 -5.05 22.52 -25.24
C GLY A 8 -3.81 21.70 -25.60
N LEU A 9 -3.55 20.59 -24.90
CA LEU A 9 -2.44 19.67 -25.21
C LEU A 9 -2.90 18.45 -26.01
N TYR A 10 -4.14 18.01 -25.80
CA TYR A 10 -4.68 16.83 -26.46
C TYR A 10 -4.97 17.07 -27.95
N ILE A 11 -5.69 18.14 -28.28
CA ILE A 11 -6.13 18.44 -29.66
C ILE A 11 -4.94 18.49 -30.65
N PRO A 12 -3.82 19.20 -30.38
CA PRO A 12 -2.70 19.27 -31.32
C PRO A 12 -1.87 17.99 -31.41
N HIS A 13 -1.94 17.09 -30.43
CA HIS A 13 -1.11 15.88 -30.34
C HIS A 13 -1.91 14.57 -30.28
N ALA A 14 -3.19 14.60 -30.67
CA ALA A 14 -4.10 13.47 -30.52
C ALA A 14 -3.57 12.18 -31.17
N THR A 15 -2.98 12.29 -32.37
CA THR A 15 -2.40 11.15 -33.10
C THR A 15 -1.22 10.52 -32.34
N PHE A 16 -0.37 11.34 -31.71
CA PHE A 16 0.74 10.85 -30.90
C PHE A 16 0.24 10.09 -29.66
N PHE A 17 -0.73 10.67 -28.94
CA PHE A 17 -1.32 10.02 -27.76
C PHE A 17 -2.00 8.69 -28.13
N GLN A 18 -2.74 8.65 -29.25
CA GLN A 18 -3.38 7.43 -29.73
C GLN A 18 -2.35 6.36 -30.14
N ALA A 19 -1.32 6.74 -30.91
CA ALA A 19 -0.27 5.82 -31.32
C ALA A 19 0.49 5.25 -30.11
N PHE A 20 0.80 6.09 -29.13
CA PHE A 20 1.44 5.67 -27.88
C PHE A 20 0.53 4.73 -27.07
N ASP A 21 -0.77 5.03 -26.96
CA ASP A 21 -1.71 4.17 -26.23
C ASP A 21 -1.78 2.78 -26.87
N ILE A 22 -1.93 2.71 -28.20
CA ILE A 22 -1.95 1.45 -28.95
C ILE A 22 -0.64 0.68 -28.77
N PHE A 23 0.51 1.35 -28.93
CA PHE A 23 1.82 0.74 -28.73
C PHE A 23 1.98 0.19 -27.31
N SER A 24 1.63 0.98 -26.29
CA SER A 24 1.74 0.56 -24.89
C SER A 24 0.85 -0.64 -24.56
N VAL A 25 -0.38 -0.67 -25.09
CA VAL A 25 -1.29 -1.81 -24.93
C VAL A 25 -0.70 -3.04 -25.59
N ALA A 26 -0.21 -2.93 -26.83
CA ALA A 26 0.39 -4.06 -27.54
C ALA A 26 1.56 -4.65 -26.75
N VAL A 27 2.48 -3.81 -26.26
CA VAL A 27 3.61 -4.25 -25.41
C VAL A 27 3.11 -4.94 -24.13
N PHE A 28 2.15 -4.36 -23.41
CA PHE A 28 1.62 -4.94 -22.18
C PHE A 28 0.84 -6.24 -22.40
N THR A 29 0.13 -6.37 -23.52
CA THR A 29 -0.55 -7.61 -23.89
C THR A 29 0.45 -8.71 -24.17
N VAL A 30 1.49 -8.43 -24.98
CA VAL A 30 2.55 -9.40 -25.25
C VAL A 30 3.25 -9.81 -23.96
N GLU A 31 3.62 -8.85 -23.10
CA GLU A 31 4.22 -9.12 -21.78
C GLU A 31 3.33 -10.02 -20.91
N TYR A 32 2.01 -9.75 -20.86
CA TYR A 32 1.06 -10.54 -20.08
C TYR A 32 0.91 -11.97 -20.61
N LEU A 33 0.78 -12.13 -21.93
CA LEU A 33 0.67 -13.44 -22.58
C LEU A 33 1.95 -14.27 -22.39
N LEU A 34 3.12 -13.65 -22.57
CA LEU A 34 4.40 -14.33 -22.33
C LEU A 34 4.53 -14.78 -20.88
N ARG A 35 4.13 -13.95 -19.90
CA ARG A 35 4.12 -14.35 -18.48
C ARG A 35 3.18 -15.51 -18.19
N LEU A 36 1.96 -15.46 -18.73
CA LEU A 36 1.00 -16.56 -18.60
C LEU A 36 1.50 -17.84 -19.28
N TRP A 37 2.34 -17.69 -20.31
CA TRP A 37 2.99 -18.81 -20.98
C TRP A 37 4.13 -19.41 -20.18
N THR A 38 5.00 -18.57 -19.62
CA THR A 38 6.20 -19.00 -18.89
C THR A 38 5.91 -19.36 -17.43
N CYS A 39 4.72 -19.04 -16.89
CA CYS A 39 4.42 -19.29 -15.46
C CYS A 39 4.51 -20.77 -15.08
N THR A 40 4.29 -21.69 -16.03
CA THR A 40 4.40 -23.15 -15.80
C THR A 40 5.83 -23.62 -15.54
N ALA A 41 6.84 -22.76 -15.74
CA ALA A 41 8.21 -23.04 -15.34
C ALA A 41 8.41 -22.96 -13.81
N ASN A 42 7.54 -22.25 -13.11
CA ASN A 42 7.53 -22.25 -11.65
C ASN A 42 6.80 -23.53 -11.15
N PRO A 43 7.39 -24.32 -10.24
CA PRO A 43 6.75 -25.48 -9.63
C PRO A 43 5.35 -25.19 -9.08
N ASP A 44 5.15 -23.99 -8.52
CA ASP A 44 3.87 -23.51 -7.98
C ASP A 44 2.79 -23.32 -9.04
N TYR A 45 3.09 -23.42 -10.34
CA TYR A 45 2.10 -23.29 -11.42
C TYR A 45 2.32 -24.32 -12.53
N ALA A 46 2.97 -25.45 -12.21
CA ALA A 46 3.38 -26.46 -13.20
C ALA A 46 2.22 -27.05 -14.03
N ASN A 47 1.00 -27.12 -13.46
CA ASN A 47 -0.17 -27.63 -14.18
C ASN A 47 -0.48 -26.79 -15.43
N PRO A 48 -0.59 -27.40 -16.64
CA PRO A 48 -0.70 -26.65 -17.90
C PRO A 48 -1.87 -25.67 -17.97
N VAL A 49 -3.04 -26.05 -17.45
CA VAL A 49 -4.26 -25.21 -17.51
C VAL A 49 -4.59 -24.63 -16.13
N LEU A 50 -4.71 -25.47 -15.11
CA LEU A 50 -5.01 -25.05 -13.75
C LEU A 50 -3.93 -24.14 -13.15
N GLY A 51 -2.65 -24.38 -13.48
CA GLY A 51 -1.54 -23.54 -13.01
C GLY A 51 -1.59 -22.15 -13.61
N ARG A 52 -1.93 -22.03 -14.90
CA ARG A 52 -2.10 -20.74 -15.59
C ARG A 52 -3.30 -19.96 -15.05
N LEU A 53 -4.43 -20.64 -14.82
CA LEU A 53 -5.60 -20.00 -14.19
C LEU A 53 -5.29 -19.54 -12.77
N ARG A 54 -4.56 -20.35 -11.98
CA ARG A 54 -4.10 -19.98 -10.65
C ARG A 54 -3.15 -18.78 -10.69
N TYR A 55 -2.26 -18.70 -11.69
CA TYR A 55 -1.40 -17.54 -11.90
C TYR A 55 -2.20 -16.30 -12.29
N ALA A 56 -3.15 -16.41 -13.22
CA ALA A 56 -4.00 -15.32 -13.67
C ALA A 56 -4.85 -14.73 -12.54
N ALA A 57 -5.21 -15.54 -11.54
CA ALA A 57 -5.92 -15.11 -10.33
C ALA A 57 -5.03 -14.44 -9.28
N THR A 58 -3.72 -14.32 -9.49
CA THR A 58 -2.84 -13.59 -8.57
C THR A 58 -3.06 -12.08 -8.66
N PRO A 59 -2.94 -11.32 -7.55
CA PRO A 59 -3.24 -9.88 -7.55
C PRO A 59 -2.45 -9.08 -8.60
N LEU A 60 -1.18 -9.41 -8.82
CA LEU A 60 -0.35 -8.74 -9.81
C LEU A 60 -0.75 -9.09 -11.26
N ALA A 61 -1.16 -10.33 -11.52
CA ALA A 61 -1.66 -10.71 -12.85
C ALA A 61 -3.03 -10.08 -13.14
N ILE A 62 -3.87 -9.90 -12.12
CA ILE A 62 -5.14 -9.18 -12.24
C ILE A 62 -4.87 -7.70 -12.59
N ILE A 63 -3.91 -7.04 -11.95
CA ILE A 63 -3.51 -5.66 -12.29
C ILE A 63 -3.05 -5.58 -13.76
N ASP A 64 -2.23 -6.54 -14.20
CA ASP A 64 -1.76 -6.61 -15.59
C ASP A 64 -2.94 -6.77 -16.58
N LEU A 65 -3.95 -7.58 -16.23
CA LEU A 65 -5.16 -7.75 -17.02
C LEU A 65 -6.01 -6.48 -17.06
N LEU A 66 -6.28 -5.87 -15.90
CA LEU A 66 -7.06 -4.62 -15.79
C LEU A 66 -6.41 -3.46 -16.54
N ALA A 67 -5.09 -3.47 -16.69
CA ALA A 67 -4.34 -2.46 -17.44
C ALA A 67 -4.57 -2.52 -18.97
N ILE A 68 -4.83 -3.71 -19.53
CA ILE A 68 -5.08 -3.92 -20.97
C ILE A 68 -6.57 -4.02 -21.30
N LEU A 69 -7.39 -4.44 -20.33
CA LEU A 69 -8.82 -4.71 -20.49
C LEU A 69 -9.62 -3.58 -21.16
N PRO A 70 -9.41 -2.28 -20.83
CA PRO A 70 -10.19 -1.19 -21.42
C PRO A 70 -10.08 -1.06 -22.93
N PHE A 71 -8.98 -1.54 -23.51
CA PHE A 71 -8.76 -1.52 -24.96
C PHE A 71 -9.52 -2.66 -25.65
N PHE A 72 -9.53 -3.85 -25.05
CA PHE A 72 -10.14 -5.04 -25.66
C PHE A 72 -11.63 -5.16 -25.39
N LEU A 73 -12.13 -4.75 -24.22
CA LEU A 73 -13.54 -4.98 -23.84
C LEU A 73 -14.56 -4.42 -24.86
N PRO A 74 -14.39 -3.20 -25.41
CA PRO A 74 -15.32 -2.64 -26.41
C PRO A 74 -15.35 -3.41 -27.74
N MET A 75 -14.34 -4.25 -28.03
CA MET A 75 -14.28 -5.05 -29.26
C MET A 75 -15.21 -6.28 -29.18
N PHE A 76 -15.49 -6.77 -27.98
CA PHE A 76 -16.30 -7.98 -27.76
C PHE A 76 -17.73 -7.67 -27.31
N ILE A 77 -17.94 -6.53 -26.65
CA ILE A 77 -19.22 -6.14 -26.09
C ILE A 77 -19.55 -4.71 -26.54
N PRO A 78 -20.73 -4.47 -27.15
CA PRO A 78 -21.19 -3.11 -27.39
C PRO A 78 -21.46 -2.45 -26.04
N LEU A 79 -20.59 -1.52 -25.66
CA LEU A 79 -20.69 -0.81 -24.39
C LEU A 79 -21.26 0.58 -24.59
N ASP A 80 -22.08 0.97 -23.63
CA ASP A 80 -22.60 2.33 -23.56
C ASP A 80 -21.47 3.35 -23.32
N LEU A 81 -21.63 4.58 -23.80
CA LEU A 81 -20.59 5.61 -23.77
C LEU A 81 -20.13 5.93 -22.34
N ARG A 82 -21.02 5.78 -21.36
CA ARG A 82 -20.72 5.96 -19.92
C ARG A 82 -19.76 4.90 -19.40
N ILE A 83 -20.01 3.64 -19.76
CA ILE A 83 -19.18 2.51 -19.36
C ILE A 83 -17.82 2.63 -20.04
N MET A 84 -17.77 3.00 -21.33
CA MET A 84 -16.50 3.27 -22.02
C MET A 84 -15.66 4.35 -21.34
N ARG A 85 -16.28 5.41 -20.78
CA ARG A 85 -15.55 6.44 -20.01
C ARG A 85 -15.05 5.89 -18.68
N ALA A 86 -15.88 5.15 -17.94
CA ALA A 86 -15.47 4.53 -16.68
C ALA A 86 -14.31 3.54 -16.87
N LEU A 87 -14.33 2.74 -17.95
CA LEU A 87 -13.24 1.81 -18.27
C LEU A 87 -11.90 2.51 -18.52
N ARG A 88 -11.90 3.76 -19.00
CA ARG A 88 -10.63 4.51 -19.14
C ARG A 88 -9.94 4.71 -17.79
N LEU A 89 -10.68 4.79 -16.68
CA LEU A 89 -10.10 4.90 -15.35
C LEU A 89 -9.26 3.67 -14.98
N LEU A 90 -9.62 2.48 -15.47
CA LEU A 90 -8.82 1.26 -15.23
C LEU A 90 -7.41 1.35 -15.81
N ARG A 91 -7.14 2.28 -16.75
CA ARG A 91 -5.78 2.50 -17.25
C ARG A 91 -4.84 3.00 -16.15
N VAL A 92 -5.35 3.55 -15.03
CA VAL A 92 -4.53 3.89 -13.85
C VAL A 92 -3.83 2.67 -13.26
N PHE A 93 -4.40 1.46 -13.41
CA PHE A 93 -3.77 0.20 -12.98
C PHE A 93 -2.46 -0.07 -13.72
N ARG A 94 -2.22 0.52 -14.90
CA ARG A 94 -0.92 0.46 -15.60
C ARG A 94 0.22 1.02 -14.75
N ILE A 95 -0.04 2.05 -13.93
CA ILE A 95 0.97 2.61 -13.01
C ILE A 95 1.31 1.58 -11.93
N LEU A 96 0.33 0.82 -11.47
CA LEU A 96 0.51 -0.19 -10.43
C LEU A 96 1.35 -1.40 -10.89
N LYS A 97 1.62 -1.57 -12.20
CA LYS A 97 2.64 -2.53 -12.67
C LYS A 97 4.02 -2.31 -12.06
N ILE A 98 4.35 -1.07 -11.71
CA ILE A 98 5.65 -0.73 -11.10
C ILE A 98 5.86 -1.42 -9.74
N SER A 99 4.76 -1.80 -9.06
CA SER A 99 4.80 -2.49 -7.76
C SER A 99 5.62 -3.79 -7.79
N ARG A 100 5.67 -4.48 -8.93
CA ARG A 100 6.43 -5.72 -9.11
C ARG A 100 7.94 -5.50 -9.05
N TYR A 101 8.41 -4.33 -9.48
CA TYR A 101 9.82 -4.00 -9.61
C TYR A 101 10.33 -3.08 -8.51
N SER A 102 9.42 -2.38 -7.82
CA SER A 102 9.79 -1.49 -6.72
C SER A 102 10.07 -2.27 -5.44
N TYR A 103 11.34 -2.31 -5.04
CA TYR A 103 11.76 -2.78 -3.72
C TYR A 103 11.02 -2.04 -2.60
N ALA A 104 10.89 -0.71 -2.72
CA ALA A 104 10.21 0.13 -1.74
C ALA A 104 8.74 -0.26 -1.53
N LEU A 105 8.00 -0.58 -2.60
CA LEU A 105 6.60 -1.01 -2.48
C LEU A 105 6.47 -2.41 -1.87
N LYS A 106 7.40 -3.32 -2.17
CA LYS A 106 7.44 -4.64 -1.52
C LYS A 106 7.74 -4.52 -0.03
N LEU A 107 8.71 -3.68 0.33
CA LEU A 107 9.07 -3.39 1.72
C LEU A 107 7.88 -2.82 2.48
N LEU A 108 7.19 -1.82 1.91
CA LEU A 108 5.96 -1.27 2.48
C LEU A 108 4.89 -2.35 2.66
N GLY A 109 4.71 -3.23 1.67
CA GLY A 109 3.78 -4.37 1.77
C GLY A 109 4.11 -5.33 2.93
N ARG A 110 5.39 -5.63 3.16
CA ARG A 110 5.84 -6.46 4.30
C ARG A 110 5.55 -5.78 5.63
N VAL A 111 5.85 -4.49 5.75
CA VAL A 111 5.58 -3.68 6.94
C VAL A 111 4.07 -3.66 7.26
N MET A 112 3.24 -3.40 6.26
CA MET A 112 1.78 -3.40 6.41
C MET A 112 1.24 -4.76 6.88
N LYS A 113 1.75 -5.86 6.30
CA LYS A 113 1.35 -7.22 6.69
C LYS A 113 1.79 -7.54 8.12
N ALA A 114 3.00 -7.14 8.51
CA ALA A 114 3.50 -7.33 9.87
C ALA A 114 2.69 -6.56 10.91
N GLN A 115 2.20 -5.37 10.55
CA GLN A 115 1.46 -4.47 11.45
C GLN A 115 -0.06 -4.52 11.28
N VAL A 116 -0.62 -5.50 10.55
CA VAL A 116 -2.05 -5.55 10.23
C VAL A 116 -2.94 -5.51 11.47
N HIS A 117 -2.53 -6.18 12.55
CA HIS A 117 -3.28 -6.19 13.82
C HIS A 117 -3.25 -4.82 14.51
N VAL A 118 -2.08 -4.19 14.58
CA VAL A 118 -1.92 -2.87 15.22
C VAL A 118 -2.68 -1.80 14.42
N ILE A 119 -2.54 -1.81 13.10
CA ILE A 119 -3.29 -0.92 12.19
C ILE A 119 -4.80 -1.15 12.35
N GLY A 120 -5.24 -2.41 12.43
CA GLY A 120 -6.65 -2.75 12.65
C GLY A 120 -7.20 -2.15 13.95
N VAL A 121 -6.45 -2.26 15.05
CA VAL A 121 -6.83 -1.65 16.35
C VAL A 121 -6.87 -0.11 16.25
N LEU A 122 -5.90 0.51 15.59
CA LEU A 122 -5.86 1.96 15.40
C LEU A 122 -7.05 2.47 14.57
N ILE A 123 -7.40 1.78 13.49
CA ILE A 123 -8.58 2.09 12.68
C ILE A 123 -9.86 1.90 13.49
N PHE A 124 -9.94 0.84 14.30
CA PHE A 124 -11.10 0.60 15.17
C PHE A 124 -11.29 1.73 16.18
N ILE A 125 -10.21 2.14 16.87
CA ILE A 125 -10.23 3.27 17.80
C ILE A 125 -10.62 4.57 17.09
N LEU A 126 -10.10 4.81 15.88
CA LEU A 126 -10.44 5.98 15.07
C LEU A 126 -11.93 6.03 14.74
N VAL A 127 -12.51 4.92 14.28
CA VAL A 127 -13.95 4.84 13.97
C VAL A 127 -14.78 5.08 15.21
N LEU A 128 -14.43 4.47 16.35
CA LEU A 128 -15.11 4.69 17.61
C LEU A 128 -15.04 6.16 18.04
N LEU A 129 -13.87 6.78 17.92
CA LEU A 129 -13.68 8.18 18.26
C LEU A 129 -14.53 9.09 17.37
N VAL A 130 -14.56 8.85 16.05
CA VAL A 130 -15.44 9.57 15.12
C VAL A 130 -16.90 9.45 15.56
N VAL A 131 -17.39 8.24 15.85
CA VAL A 131 -18.80 8.05 16.25
C VAL A 131 -19.11 8.80 17.55
N ILE A 132 -18.24 8.71 18.56
CA ILE A 132 -18.42 9.38 19.85
C ILE A 132 -18.42 10.90 19.67
N THR A 133 -17.40 11.46 19.00
CA THR A 133 -17.26 12.91 18.86
C THR A 133 -18.35 13.51 18.00
N SER A 134 -18.79 12.81 16.95
CA SER A 134 -19.93 13.21 16.12
C SER A 134 -21.23 13.24 16.90
N SER A 135 -21.46 12.21 17.73
CA SER A 135 -22.67 12.14 18.56
C SER A 135 -22.68 13.26 19.59
N LEU A 136 -21.56 13.49 20.29
CA LEU A 136 -21.43 14.59 21.25
C LEU A 136 -21.66 15.94 20.57
N MET A 137 -21.05 16.17 19.40
CA MET A 137 -21.19 17.45 18.71
C MET A 137 -22.61 17.69 18.21
N PHE A 138 -23.25 16.65 17.67
CA PHE A 138 -24.66 16.70 17.30
C PHE A 138 -25.54 17.09 18.49
N PHE A 139 -25.41 16.42 19.64
CA PHE A 139 -26.23 16.73 20.82
C PHE A 139 -26.01 18.12 21.40
N VAL A 140 -24.85 18.74 21.18
CA VAL A 140 -24.51 20.06 21.74
C VAL A 140 -24.85 21.20 20.80
N GLU A 141 -24.72 20.99 19.48
CA GLU A 141 -24.82 22.08 18.50
C GLU A 141 -26.04 21.97 17.57
N HIS A 142 -26.72 20.82 17.49
CA HIS A 142 -27.83 20.62 16.54
C HIS A 142 -28.95 21.67 16.69
N ASP A 143 -29.35 21.98 17.92
CA ASP A 143 -30.44 22.94 18.18
C ASP A 143 -30.07 24.38 17.75
N VAL A 144 -28.77 24.69 17.67
CA VAL A 144 -28.25 26.02 17.31
C VAL A 144 -27.87 26.09 15.83
N GLN A 145 -27.46 24.97 15.25
CA GLN A 145 -27.01 24.84 13.86
C GLN A 145 -27.69 23.64 13.16
N PRO A 146 -29.03 23.68 12.99
CA PRO A 146 -29.78 22.54 12.45
C PRO A 146 -29.50 22.26 10.97
N ASP A 147 -29.06 23.26 10.20
CA ASP A 147 -28.73 23.10 8.78
C ASP A 147 -27.34 22.45 8.60
N ASP A 148 -26.34 22.90 9.37
CA ASP A 148 -24.95 22.43 9.26
C ASP A 148 -24.70 21.11 10.01
N LEU A 149 -25.40 20.88 11.12
CA LEU A 149 -25.33 19.66 11.94
C LEU A 149 -26.69 18.94 11.98
N ALA A 150 -27.30 18.76 10.80
CA ALA A 150 -28.64 18.18 10.66
C ALA A 150 -28.80 16.76 11.21
N ASN A 151 -27.75 15.94 11.15
CA ASN A 151 -27.77 14.56 11.62
C ASN A 151 -26.35 14.06 11.97
N ILE A 152 -26.29 12.90 12.64
CA ILE A 152 -25.00 12.31 13.08
C ILE A 152 -24.03 12.08 11.90
N PRO A 153 -24.45 11.53 10.74
CA PRO A 153 -23.56 11.43 9.57
C PRO A 153 -22.95 12.76 9.12
N THR A 154 -23.70 13.85 9.12
CA THR A 154 -23.14 15.18 8.83
C THR A 154 -22.13 15.61 9.91
N ALA A 155 -22.41 15.33 11.19
CA ALA A 155 -21.45 15.55 12.27
C ALA A 155 -20.19 14.65 12.15
N MET A 156 -20.29 13.46 11.52
CA MET A 156 -19.15 12.59 11.21
C MET A 156 -18.19 13.22 10.21
N TRP A 157 -18.68 13.98 9.23
CA TRP A 157 -17.82 14.75 8.34
C TRP A 157 -16.98 15.76 9.12
N TRP A 158 -17.63 16.53 10.01
CA TRP A 158 -16.94 17.47 10.90
C TRP A 158 -15.90 16.77 11.79
N ALA A 159 -16.28 15.64 12.41
CA ALA A 159 -15.40 14.88 13.29
C ALA A 159 -14.18 14.33 12.53
N VAL A 160 -14.36 13.81 11.32
CA VAL A 160 -13.25 13.34 10.47
C VAL A 160 -12.33 14.49 10.09
N ALA A 161 -12.87 15.63 9.65
CA ALA A 161 -12.08 16.80 9.29
C ALA A 161 -11.28 17.36 10.49
N THR A 162 -11.89 17.35 11.68
CA THR A 162 -11.27 17.86 12.92
C THR A 162 -10.23 16.90 13.48
N LEU A 163 -10.55 15.60 13.60
CA LEU A 163 -9.65 14.59 14.15
C LEU A 163 -8.44 14.35 13.24
N SER A 164 -8.59 14.49 11.92
CA SER A 164 -7.49 14.41 10.95
C SER A 164 -6.67 15.68 10.84
N THR A 165 -6.99 16.72 11.62
CA THR A 165 -6.31 18.03 11.62
C THR A 165 -6.42 18.80 10.29
N VAL A 166 -7.33 18.40 9.39
CA VAL A 166 -7.57 19.08 8.11
C VAL A 166 -8.34 20.39 8.33
N GLY A 167 -9.46 20.32 9.05
CA GLY A 167 -10.23 21.48 9.46
C GLY A 167 -10.63 22.42 8.32
N TYR A 168 -11.44 21.95 7.36
CA TYR A 168 -11.90 22.77 6.23
C TYR A 168 -12.61 24.06 6.65
N GLY A 169 -13.21 24.09 7.84
CA GLY A 169 -13.87 25.28 8.39
C GLY A 169 -15.26 25.54 7.81
N ASP A 170 -15.81 24.58 7.07
CA ASP A 170 -17.19 24.57 6.55
C ASP A 170 -18.23 24.36 7.66
N VAL A 171 -17.89 23.54 8.67
CA VAL A 171 -18.71 23.33 9.87
C VAL A 171 -17.84 23.49 11.11
N PHE A 172 -18.32 24.16 12.15
CA PHE A 172 -17.62 24.32 13.42
C PHE A 172 -18.59 24.61 14.58
N PRO A 173 -18.25 24.25 15.83
CA PRO A 173 -19.10 24.57 16.97
C PRO A 173 -19.17 26.09 17.21
N VAL A 174 -20.37 26.61 17.40
CA VAL A 174 -20.59 28.03 17.70
C VAL A 174 -20.84 28.27 19.19
N THR A 175 -21.38 27.27 19.91
CA THR A 175 -21.67 27.38 21.33
C THR A 175 -20.40 27.34 22.18
N PRO A 176 -20.39 27.95 23.38
CA PRO A 176 -19.26 27.87 24.29
C PRO A 176 -18.91 26.43 24.68
N LEU A 177 -19.91 25.59 24.92
CA LEU A 177 -19.72 24.18 25.27
C LEU A 177 -19.15 23.38 24.09
N GLY A 178 -19.71 23.56 22.89
CA GLY A 178 -19.22 22.91 21.69
C GLY A 178 -17.80 23.34 21.34
N LYS A 179 -17.43 24.60 21.55
CA LYS A 179 -16.04 25.07 21.37
C LYS A 179 -15.08 24.43 22.36
N ALA A 180 -15.47 24.30 23.63
CA ALA A 180 -14.66 23.61 24.63
C ALA A 180 -14.46 22.13 24.27
N LEU A 181 -15.54 21.44 23.87
CA LEU A 181 -15.48 20.05 23.41
C LEU A 181 -14.64 19.92 22.13
N GLY A 182 -14.85 20.79 21.15
CA GLY A 182 -14.11 20.82 19.89
C GLY A 182 -12.61 21.01 20.11
N GLY A 183 -12.22 21.89 21.05
CA GLY A 183 -10.83 22.05 21.46
C GLY A 183 -10.23 20.76 22.05
N LEU A 184 -10.95 20.09 22.94
CA LEU A 184 -10.52 18.79 23.50
C LEU A 184 -10.40 17.71 22.41
N ILE A 185 -11.38 17.64 21.52
CA ILE A 185 -11.42 16.68 20.39
C ILE A 185 -10.25 16.92 19.44
N ALA A 186 -9.92 18.19 19.13
CA ALA A 186 -8.78 18.53 18.29
C ALA A 186 -7.46 18.04 18.90
N LEU A 187 -7.27 18.21 20.21
CA LEU A 187 -6.09 17.69 20.92
C LEU A 187 -6.00 16.15 20.85
N LEU A 188 -7.13 15.46 21.03
CA LEU A 188 -7.20 13.99 20.89
C LEU A 188 -6.87 13.53 19.45
N GLY A 189 -7.30 14.29 18.44
CA GLY A 189 -7.02 14.01 17.03
C GLY A 189 -5.53 13.94 16.71
N ILE A 190 -4.75 14.90 17.22
CA ILE A 190 -3.28 14.94 17.06
C ILE A 190 -2.65 13.65 17.60
N GLY A 191 -3.03 13.25 18.82
CA GLY A 191 -2.51 12.02 19.44
C GLY A 191 -2.90 10.77 18.66
N MET A 192 -4.13 10.70 18.17
CA MET A 192 -4.62 9.56 17.39
C MET A 192 -3.82 9.40 16.08
N PHE A 193 -3.63 10.45 15.28
CA PHE A 193 -2.89 10.32 14.02
C PHE A 193 -1.37 10.18 14.18
N ALA A 194 -0.79 10.62 15.30
CA ALA A 194 0.63 10.44 15.59
C ALA A 194 1.01 8.95 15.80
N LEU A 195 0.11 8.15 16.38
CA LEU A 195 0.39 6.75 16.70
C LEU A 195 0.59 5.85 15.46
N PRO A 196 -0.30 5.82 14.45
CA PRO A 196 -0.07 5.08 13.21
C PRO A 196 1.23 5.47 12.51
N ALA A 197 1.55 6.77 12.46
CA ALA A 197 2.78 7.26 11.85
C ALA A 197 4.02 6.74 12.60
N GLY A 198 4.00 6.78 13.94
CA GLY A 198 5.09 6.27 14.78
C GLY A 198 5.26 4.74 14.66
N VAL A 199 4.16 3.98 14.67
CA VAL A 199 4.17 2.52 14.50
C VAL A 199 4.69 2.13 13.11
N LEU A 200 4.24 2.81 12.05
CA LEU A 200 4.70 2.53 10.70
C LEU A 200 6.19 2.87 10.53
N SER A 201 6.64 3.98 11.12
CA SER A 201 8.05 4.39 11.08
C SER A 201 8.96 3.36 11.77
N SER A 202 8.61 2.94 12.99
CA SER A 202 9.40 1.94 13.71
C SER A 202 9.39 0.57 13.02
N ALA A 203 8.24 0.17 12.46
CA ALA A 203 8.13 -1.07 11.71
C ALA A 203 8.92 -1.03 10.39
N PHE A 204 8.95 0.12 9.71
CA PHE A 204 9.76 0.32 8.52
C PHE A 204 11.25 0.21 8.83
N LEU A 205 11.71 0.89 9.88
CA LEU A 205 13.11 0.80 10.34
C LEU A 205 13.49 -0.63 10.72
N ALA A 206 12.62 -1.35 11.43
CA ALA A 206 12.87 -2.74 11.80
C ALA A 206 13.00 -3.65 10.58
N GLU A 207 12.21 -3.43 9.53
CA GLU A 207 12.25 -4.24 8.32
C GLU A 207 13.45 -3.91 7.41
N VAL A 208 13.89 -2.65 7.39
CA VAL A 208 15.15 -2.24 6.73
C VAL A 208 16.34 -2.88 7.44
N GLN A 209 16.44 -2.78 8.77
CA GLN A 209 17.53 -3.39 9.54
C GLN A 209 17.60 -4.91 9.40
N LYS A 210 16.46 -5.60 9.30
CA LYS A 210 16.43 -7.04 9.00
C LYS A 210 17.02 -7.37 7.64
N THR A 211 16.80 -6.51 6.65
CA THR A 211 17.35 -6.70 5.30
C THR A 211 18.85 -6.42 5.28
N ASP A 212 19.32 -5.39 5.99
CA ASP A 212 20.75 -5.04 6.08
C ASP A 212 21.56 -6.07 6.88
N ASN A 213 20.97 -6.71 7.89
CA ASN A 213 21.63 -7.76 8.70
C ASN A 213 21.55 -9.17 8.09
N SER A 214 20.98 -9.31 6.90
CA SER A 214 20.90 -10.60 6.23
C SER A 214 22.31 -11.12 5.88
N PRO A 215 22.59 -12.43 5.95
CA PRO A 215 23.92 -12.97 5.64
C PRO A 215 24.44 -12.57 4.26
N GLN A 216 23.52 -12.35 3.30
CA GLN A 216 23.81 -11.97 1.92
C GLN A 216 24.16 -10.48 1.74
N SER A 217 23.84 -9.61 2.70
CA SER A 217 24.16 -8.17 2.67
C SER A 217 25.42 -7.81 3.45
N ARG A 218 26.05 -8.78 4.15
CA ARG A 218 27.30 -8.56 4.88
C ARG A 218 28.46 -8.32 3.92
N SER A 219 29.32 -7.36 4.26
CA SER A 219 30.55 -7.16 3.50
C SER A 219 31.51 -8.35 3.67
N PRO A 220 32.35 -8.67 2.67
CA PRO A 220 33.33 -9.74 2.80
C PRO A 220 34.25 -9.58 4.03
N GLU A 221 34.58 -8.34 4.39
CA GLU A 221 35.39 -8.02 5.58
C GLU A 221 34.66 -8.39 6.89
N GLU A 222 33.37 -8.07 7.00
CA GLU A 222 32.54 -8.45 8.17
C GLU A 222 32.37 -9.97 8.28
N VAL A 223 32.22 -10.67 7.16
CA VAL A 223 32.14 -12.14 7.16
C VAL A 223 33.45 -12.75 7.66
N VAL A 224 34.59 -12.22 7.23
CA VAL A 224 35.90 -12.69 7.69
C VAL A 224 36.11 -12.41 9.18
N ASP A 225 35.80 -11.20 9.66
CA ASP A 225 35.89 -10.84 11.10
C ASP A 225 34.99 -11.76 11.97
N LEU A 226 33.77 -12.05 11.53
CA LEU A 226 32.87 -12.96 12.25
C LEU A 226 33.41 -14.40 12.29
N LEU A 227 33.99 -14.89 11.20
CA LEU A 227 34.59 -16.23 11.14
C LEU A 227 35.84 -16.31 12.01
N GLU A 228 36.66 -15.26 12.05
CA GLU A 228 37.84 -15.17 12.90
C GLU A 228 37.45 -15.16 14.38
N ARG A 229 36.41 -14.40 14.76
CA ARG A 229 35.86 -14.43 16.13
C ARG A 229 35.31 -15.80 16.53
N LEU A 230 34.61 -16.50 15.62
CA LEU A 230 34.15 -17.86 15.88
C LEU A 230 35.32 -18.84 16.09
N ALA A 231 36.44 -18.66 15.38
CA ALA A 231 37.64 -19.45 15.57
C ALA A 231 38.32 -19.15 16.92
N LEU A 232 38.37 -17.89 17.34
CA LEU A 232 38.91 -17.51 18.66
C LEU A 232 38.09 -18.08 19.81
N LEU A 233 36.75 -17.98 19.74
CA LEU A 233 35.86 -18.53 20.77
C LEU A 233 35.94 -20.06 20.88
N ARG A 234 36.28 -20.73 19.78
CA ARG A 234 36.60 -22.17 19.76
C ARG A 234 37.92 -22.44 20.48
N GLU A 235 38.96 -21.67 20.19
CA GLU A 235 40.28 -21.80 20.84
C GLU A 235 40.24 -21.50 22.34
N GLU A 236 39.40 -20.57 22.76
CA GLU A 236 39.13 -20.27 24.18
C GLU A 236 38.27 -21.34 24.88
N GLY A 237 37.78 -22.35 24.14
CA GLY A 237 36.94 -23.43 24.67
C GLY A 237 35.53 -22.99 25.07
N ILE A 238 35.10 -21.80 24.62
CA ILE A 238 33.77 -21.23 24.91
C ILE A 238 32.71 -21.88 24.02
N LEU A 239 33.07 -22.24 22.78
CA LEU A 239 32.20 -22.91 21.82
C LEU A 239 32.76 -24.30 21.46
N THR A 240 31.86 -25.28 21.36
CA THR A 240 32.17 -26.61 20.85
C THR A 240 32.28 -26.62 19.32
N ASP A 241 32.98 -27.61 18.76
CA ASP A 241 33.12 -27.76 17.29
C ASP A 241 31.77 -27.83 16.55
N GLU A 242 30.76 -28.41 17.19
CA GLU A 242 29.41 -28.53 16.66
C GLU A 242 28.69 -27.17 16.62
N GLU A 243 28.82 -26.38 17.69
CA GLU A 243 28.25 -25.03 17.75
C GLU A 243 28.92 -24.07 16.76
N VAL A 244 30.24 -24.18 16.59
CA VAL A 244 31.00 -23.39 15.59
C VAL A 244 30.53 -23.73 14.17
N ALA A 245 30.30 -25.02 13.87
CA ALA A 245 29.81 -25.44 12.56
C ALA A 245 28.43 -24.84 12.25
N VAL A 246 27.51 -24.86 13.22
CA VAL A 246 26.16 -24.27 13.10
C VAL A 246 26.22 -22.75 12.89
N GLN A 247 27.05 -22.04 13.66
CA GLN A 247 27.15 -20.58 13.54
C GLN A 247 27.86 -20.17 12.26
N LYS A 248 28.89 -20.90 11.83
CA LYS A 248 29.57 -20.68 10.55
C LYS A 248 28.60 -20.78 9.38
N GLN A 249 27.68 -21.75 9.42
CA GLN A 249 26.65 -21.93 8.39
C GLN A 249 25.68 -20.73 8.33
N ARG A 250 25.27 -20.20 9.50
CA ARG A 250 24.46 -18.97 9.60
C ARG A 250 25.20 -17.70 9.16
N VAL A 251 26.52 -17.65 9.36
CA VAL A 251 27.34 -16.52 8.93
C VAL A 251 27.44 -16.47 7.40
N LEU A 252 27.62 -17.64 6.77
CA LEU A 252 27.77 -17.80 5.33
C LEU A 252 26.44 -17.76 4.55
N GLY A 253 25.29 -17.87 5.24
CA GLY A 253 23.97 -17.82 4.60
C GLY A 253 23.62 -19.08 3.80
N ASP A 254 24.30 -20.19 4.09
CA ASP A 254 24.13 -21.47 3.40
C ASP A 254 23.08 -22.30 4.17
N ASP A 255 21.82 -21.84 4.10
CA ASP A 255 20.68 -22.62 4.55
C ASP A 255 20.48 -23.75 3.53
N GLY A 256 20.85 -24.98 3.91
CA GLY A 256 20.70 -26.18 3.07
C GLY A 256 19.26 -26.46 2.65
#